data_AF-A0AA95F9C1-F1
#
_entry.id   AF-A0AA95F9C1-F1
#
_cell.length_a   1.000
_cell.length_b   1.000
_cell.length_c   1.000
_cell.angle_alpha   90.00
_cell.angle_beta   90.00
_cell.angle_gamma   90.00
#
_symmetry.space_group_name_H-M   'P 1'
#
loop_
_entity.id
_entity.type
_entity.pdbx_description
1 polymer ?
#
loop_
_entity_poly.entity_id
_entity_poly.type
_entity_poly.pdbx_seq_one_letter_code
_entity_poly.pdbx_strand_id
1 'polypeptide(L)' 'MPNTLLDDAGRPVGFVDLAALGTADRWADIAVASMSTRWNFGPGWEDTLIEAYGVEPDRERLAYYRDLWNET' A
#
# COMPACT_ATOMS: atom_id res chain seq x y z
N MET A 1 1.90 -8.41 -0.79
CA MET A 1 0.86 -7.70 -1.56
C MET A 1 -0.04 -8.74 -2.22
N PRO A 2 -1.16 -9.13 -1.59
CA PRO A 2 -1.98 -10.24 -2.09
C PRO A 2 -2.86 -9.86 -3.30
N ASN A 3 -3.20 -8.58 -3.48
CA ASN A 3 -4.28 -8.15 -4.39
C ASN A 3 -3.78 -7.60 -5.74
N THR A 4 -2.49 -7.76 -6.03
CA THR A 4 -1.86 -7.33 -7.30
C THR A 4 -1.38 -8.57 -8.05
N LEU A 5 -1.94 -8.81 -9.23
CA LEU A 5 -1.49 -9.88 -10.12
C LEU A 5 -0.29 -9.40 -10.93
N LEU A 6 0.77 -10.19 -10.95
CA LEU A 6 1.98 -9.93 -11.72
C LEU A 6 2.11 -10.94 -12.87
N ASP A 7 2.64 -10.51 -14.01
CA ASP A 7 3.09 -11.44 -15.04
C ASP A 7 4.47 -12.03 -14.73
N ASP A 8 4.96 -12.93 -15.59
CA ASP A 8 6.27 -13.57 -15.45
C ASP A 8 7.45 -12.59 -15.45
N ALA A 9 7.26 -11.36 -15.93
CA ALA A 9 8.25 -10.28 -15.90
C ALA A 9 8.12 -9.38 -14.67
N GLY A 10 7.21 -9.69 -13.74
CA GLY A 10 6.97 -8.91 -12.53
C GLY A 10 6.16 -7.63 -12.75
N ARG A 11 5.52 -7.46 -13.91
CA ARG A 11 4.71 -6.28 -14.22
C ARG A 11 3.28 -6.46 -13.69
N PRO A 12 2.66 -5.41 -13.13
CA PRO A 12 1.26 -5.50 -12.71
C PRO A 12 0.35 -5.67 -13.94
N VAL A 13 -0.48 -6.71 -13.92
CA VAL A 13 -1.42 -7.04 -15.01
C VAL A 13 -2.89 -7.02 -14.56
N GLY A 14 -3.15 -6.91 -13.26
CA GLY A 14 -4.51 -6.80 -12.76
C GLY A 14 -4.57 -6.61 -11.24
N PHE A 15 -5.75 -6.23 -10.77
CA PHE A 15 -6.08 -6.11 -9.36
C PHE A 15 -7.34 -6.92 -9.06
N VAL A 16 -7.37 -7.53 -7.87
CA VAL A 16 -8.52 -8.28 -7.34
C VAL A 16 -8.98 -7.66 -6.01
N ASP A 17 -10.07 -8.16 -5.44
CA ASP A 17 -10.63 -7.68 -4.16
C ASP A 17 -10.99 -6.19 -4.14
N LEU A 18 -11.70 -5.75 -5.19
CA LEU A 18 -12.06 -4.34 -5.43
C LEU A 18 -13.35 -3.89 -4.75
N ALA A 19 -13.80 -4.56 -3.69
CA ALA A 19 -15.08 -4.24 -3.03
C ALA A 19 -15.12 -2.81 -2.45
N ALA A 20 -13.96 -2.29 -2.04
CA ALA A 20 -13.80 -0.93 -1.50
C ALA A 20 -13.28 0.09 -2.54
N LEU A 21 -13.22 -0.26 -3.83
CA LEU A 21 -12.70 0.64 -4.87
C LEU A 21 -13.58 1.89 -5.01
N GLY A 22 -12.97 3.07 -4.96
CA GLY A 22 -13.64 4.34 -5.14
C GLY A 22 -12.70 5.52 -5.08
N THR A 23 -13.25 6.73 -5.21
CA THR A 23 -12.47 7.96 -5.00
C THR A 23 -12.16 8.11 -3.52
N ALA A 24 -10.88 8.13 -3.18
CA ALA A 24 -10.40 8.29 -1.82
C ALA A 24 -9.12 9.15 -1.78
N ASP A 25 -8.67 9.48 -0.57
CA ASP A 25 -7.35 10.03 -0.38
C ASP A 25 -6.28 9.00 -0.79
N ARG A 26 -5.20 9.44 -1.45
CA ARG A 26 -4.11 8.55 -1.90
C ARG A 26 -3.47 7.75 -0.76
N TRP A 27 -3.49 8.30 0.46
CA TRP A 27 -2.88 7.64 1.61
C TRP A 27 -3.67 6.42 2.06
N ALA A 28 -4.93 6.26 1.64
CA ALA A 28 -5.69 5.02 1.85
C ALA A 28 -4.99 3.81 1.22
N ASP A 29 -4.37 3.98 0.05
CA ASP A 29 -3.62 2.92 -0.61
C ASP A 29 -2.16 2.85 -0.13
N ILE A 30 -1.46 4.00 -0.09
CA ILE A 30 -0.02 4.05 0.21
C ILE A 30 0.28 3.55 1.64
N ALA A 31 -0.58 3.88 2.61
CA ALA A 31 -0.35 3.50 4.01
C ALA A 31 -0.47 1.98 4.21
N VAL A 32 -1.44 1.35 3.57
CA VAL A 32 -1.67 -0.11 3.64
C VAL A 32 -0.63 -0.86 2.80
N ALA A 33 -0.28 -0.32 1.63
CA ALA A 33 0.76 -0.88 0.77
C ALA A 33 2.12 -0.89 1.48
N SER A 34 2.53 0.24 2.07
CA SER A 34 3.78 0.34 2.86
C SER A 34 3.73 -0.54 4.11
N MET A 35 2.63 -0.59 4.87
CA MET A 35 2.51 -1.49 6.03
C MET A 35 2.69 -2.95 5.64
N SER A 36 2.12 -3.34 4.52
CA SER A 36 2.19 -4.70 4.04
C SER A 36 3.58 -5.09 3.51
N THR A 37 4.44 -4.16 3.06
CA THR A 37 5.82 -4.53 2.71
C THR A 37 6.55 -5.09 3.93
N ARG A 38 6.28 -4.55 5.11
CA ARG A 38 6.81 -5.07 6.38
C ARG A 38 6.42 -6.53 6.63
N TRP A 39 5.15 -6.88 6.41
CA TRP A 39 4.65 -8.24 6.61
C TRP A 39 5.18 -9.23 5.57
N ASN A 40 5.35 -8.79 4.32
CA ASN A 40 5.72 -9.68 3.23
C ASN A 40 7.24 -9.81 3.05
N PHE A 41 8.02 -8.79 3.42
CA PHE A 41 9.45 -8.69 3.12
C PHE A 41 10.34 -8.35 4.33
N GLY A 42 9.75 -8.13 5.50
CA GLY A 42 10.46 -7.69 6.70
C GLY A 42 10.58 -6.16 6.80
N PRO A 43 11.19 -5.64 7.88
CA PRO A 43 11.27 -4.20 8.14
C PRO A 43 12.18 -3.46 7.15
N GLY A 44 11.95 -2.16 6.96
CA GLY A 44 12.82 -1.25 6.20
C GLY A 44 12.38 -0.99 4.76
N TRP A 45 11.21 -1.49 4.36
CA TRP A 45 10.67 -1.33 3.01
C TRP A 45 9.51 -0.32 2.95
N GLU A 46 9.04 0.15 4.10
CA GLU A 46 7.88 1.02 4.20
C GLU A 46 8.14 2.37 3.51
N ASP A 47 9.27 3.00 3.83
CA ASP A 47 9.66 4.29 3.24
C ASP A 47 10.13 4.14 1.79
N THR A 48 10.80 3.03 1.44
CA THR A 48 11.22 2.72 0.06
C THR A 48 10.03 2.69 -0.90
N LEU A 49 8.89 2.13 -0.47
CA LEU A 49 7.67 2.12 -1.29
C LEU A 49 7.14 3.54 -1.53
N ILE A 50 7.19 4.39 -0.51
CA ILE A 50 6.70 5.79 -0.58
C ILE A 50 7.63 6.61 -1.47
N GLU A 51 8.95 6.42 -1.34
CA GLU A 51 9.96 7.04 -2.20
C GLU A 51 9.77 6.64 -3.66
N ALA A 52 9.54 5.35 -3.94
CA ALA A 52 9.28 4.86 -5.29
C ALA A 52 7.98 5.43 -5.89
N TYR A 53 6.99 5.75 -5.06
CA TYR A 53 5.77 6.45 -5.48
C TYR A 53 6.03 7.95 -5.78
N GLY A 54 7.08 8.54 -5.22
CA GLY A 54 7.54 9.90 -5.54
C GLY A 54 6.92 11.01 -4.69
N VAL A 55 6.60 10.72 -3.43
CA VAL A 55 6.06 11.73 -2.48
C VAL A 55 6.83 11.72 -1.16
N GLU A 56 6.84 12.86 -0.48
CA GLU A 56 7.31 12.92 0.91
C GLU A 56 6.31 12.20 1.84
N PRO A 57 6.80 11.44 2.83
CA PRO A 57 5.94 10.68 3.73
C PRO A 57 5.13 11.60 4.67
N ASP A 58 3.81 11.59 4.53
CA ASP A 58 2.88 12.20 5.48
C ASP A 58 2.64 11.22 6.65
N ARG A 59 3.39 11.42 7.74
CA ARG A 59 3.38 10.50 8.89
C ARG A 59 2.04 10.47 9.62
N GLU A 60 1.30 11.58 9.63
CA GLU A 60 -0.01 11.66 10.27
C GLU A 60 -1.05 10.85 9.48
N ARG A 61 -1.10 11.04 8.16
CA ARG A 61 -2.01 10.28 7.30
C ARG A 61 -1.64 8.79 7.22
N LEU A 62 -0.35 8.47 7.22
CA LEU A 62 0.12 7.09 7.27
C LEU A 62 -0.36 6.37 8.54
N ALA A 63 -0.26 7.02 9.70
CA ALA A 63 -0.76 6.45 10.96
C ALA A 63 -2.28 6.26 10.88
N TYR A 64 -3.01 7.32 10.52
CA TYR A 64 -4.47 7.30 10.41
C TYR A 64 -4.99 6.15 9.53
N TYR A 65 -4.47 5.99 8.31
CA TYR A 65 -4.96 4.96 7.39
C TYR A 65 -4.53 3.53 7.77
N ARG A 66 -3.41 3.37 8.51
CA ARG A 66 -3.02 2.07 9.06
C ARG A 66 -3.92 1.66 10.22
N ASP A 67 -4.26 2.60 11.08
CA ASP A 67 -5.19 2.37 12.18
C ASP A 67 -6.58 2.03 11.63
N LEU A 68 -7.07 2.83 10.66
CA LEU A 68 -8.34 2.55 9.98
C LEU A 68 -8.39 1.15 9.38
N TRP A 69 -7.33 0.69 8.71
CA TRP A 69 -7.27 -0.66 8.14
C TRP A 69 -7.32 -1.76 9.22
N ASN A 70 -6.71 -1.55 10.39
CA ASN A 70 -6.73 -2.53 11.48
C ASN A 70 -8.09 -2.61 12.19
N GLU A 71 -8.94 -1.59 12.03
CA GLU A 71 -10.28 -1.53 12.63
C GLU A 71 -11.39 -2.12 11.74
N THR A 72 -11.07 -2.45 10.48
CA THR A 72 -12.02 -2.98 9.48
C THR A 72 -11.73 -4.42 9.08
#